data_AF-A0A3C0GBZ8-F1
#
_entry.id   AF-A0A3C0GBZ8-F1
#
_cell.length_a   1.000
_cell.length_b   1.000
_cell.length_c   1.000
_cell.angle_alpha   90.00
_cell.angle_beta   90.00
_cell.angle_gamma   90.00
#
_symmetry.space_group_name_H-M   'P 1'
#
loop_
_entity.id
_entity.type
_entity.pdbx_description
1 polymer ?
#
loop_
_entity_poly.entity_id
_entity_poly.type
_entity_poly.pdbx_seq_one_letter_code
_entity_poly.pdbx_strand_id
1 'polypeptide(L)'
;DQVDIADMLDDIIHEVAHSLEEEFSMDIYGDSEVQDEFIGKRVRLKNIIANQGFDIDLERYDFLNPEYSPELDEFFYKEIGYPLLTSMTRGLFNSAYACTSLREYFANGFEAFYLGDRSYLNTISPKLYKKIANLHNIGVKL
;
A
#
# COMPACT_ATOMS: atom_id res chain seq x y z
N ASP A 1 -24.05 14.58 7.44
CA ASP A 1 -23.57 13.28 7.90
C ASP A 1 -22.07 13.38 8.14
N GLN A 2 -21.60 12.87 9.27
CA GLN A 2 -20.28 13.15 9.87
C GLN A 2 -19.16 13.18 8.81
N VAL A 3 -18.54 14.34 8.62
CA VAL A 3 -17.14 14.40 8.17
C VAL A 3 -16.37 14.04 9.43
N ASP A 4 -16.06 12.75 9.54
CA ASP A 4 -15.70 12.08 10.78
C ASP A 4 -14.27 12.47 11.16
N ILE A 5 -14.04 12.76 12.45
CA ILE A 5 -12.70 13.08 12.96
C ILE A 5 -11.72 11.95 12.66
N ALA A 6 -12.23 10.73 12.53
CA ALA A 6 -11.48 9.56 12.07
C ALA A 6 -10.88 9.76 10.67
N ASP A 7 -11.65 10.17 9.66
CA ASP A 7 -11.15 10.38 8.30
C ASP A 7 -10.06 11.47 8.29
N MET A 8 -10.26 12.55 9.05
CA MET A 8 -9.25 13.61 9.18
C MET A 8 -7.96 13.12 9.87
N LEU A 9 -8.09 12.20 10.84
CA LEU A 9 -6.94 11.63 11.53
C LEU A 9 -6.19 10.65 10.60
N ASP A 10 -6.92 9.83 9.85
CA ASP A 10 -6.35 8.93 8.85
C ASP A 10 -5.59 9.74 7.79
N ASP A 11 -6.17 10.80 7.24
CA ASP A 11 -5.52 11.72 6.28
C ASP A 11 -4.23 12.34 6.86
N ILE A 12 -4.26 12.82 8.11
CA ILE A 12 -3.07 13.40 8.76
C ILE A 12 -1.97 12.35 8.90
N ILE A 13 -2.31 11.12 9.33
CA ILE A 13 -1.33 10.04 9.48
C ILE A 13 -0.79 9.60 8.11
N HIS A 14 -1.62 9.60 7.06
CA HIS A 14 -1.20 9.32 5.70
C HIS A 14 -0.17 10.33 5.18
N GLU A 15 -0.46 11.63 5.30
CA GLU A 15 0.44 12.70 4.85
C GLU A 15 1.74 12.75 5.67
N VAL A 16 1.66 12.47 6.99
CA VAL A 16 2.86 12.31 7.83
C VAL A 16 3.69 11.10 7.35
N ALA A 17 3.04 10.01 6.97
CA ALA A 17 3.73 8.85 6.43
C ALA A 17 4.48 9.19 5.13
N HIS A 18 3.86 9.92 4.21
CA HIS A 18 4.55 10.39 3.00
C HIS A 18 5.75 11.28 3.32
N SER A 19 5.62 12.22 4.27
CA SER A 19 6.73 13.08 4.66
C SER A 19 7.91 12.29 5.26
N LEU A 20 7.64 11.31 6.13
CA LEU A 20 8.66 10.44 6.70
C LEU A 20 9.27 9.51 5.64
N GLU A 21 8.45 9.04 4.69
CA GLU A 21 8.92 8.22 3.58
C GLU A 21 9.93 8.95 2.72
N GLU A 22 9.70 10.24 2.44
CA GLU A 22 10.65 11.08 1.72
C GLU A 22 11.95 11.29 2.50
N GLU A 23 11.85 11.59 3.81
CA GLU A 23 13.03 11.83 4.67
C GLU A 23 13.88 10.56 4.88
N PHE A 24 13.23 9.41 5.08
CA PHE A 24 13.87 8.14 5.43
C PHE A 24 13.87 7.12 4.29
N SER A 25 13.74 7.58 3.04
CA SER A 25 13.62 6.73 1.85
C SER A 25 14.70 5.64 1.77
N MET A 26 15.96 5.99 2.07
CA MET A 26 17.08 5.03 2.07
C MET A 26 16.95 3.97 3.16
N ASP A 27 16.48 4.32 4.36
CA ASP A 27 16.28 3.37 5.45
C ASP A 27 15.11 2.42 5.16
N ILE A 28 14.06 2.92 4.49
CA ILE A 28 12.86 2.17 4.14
C ILE A 28 13.13 1.24 2.97
N TYR A 29 13.69 1.74 1.86
CA TYR A 29 13.78 1.02 0.58
C TYR A 29 15.19 0.60 0.18
N GLY A 30 16.23 1.04 0.88
CA GLY A 30 17.63 0.85 0.46
C GLY A 30 18.12 -0.60 0.42
N ASP A 31 17.42 -1.53 1.08
CA ASP A 31 17.65 -2.98 1.00
C ASP A 31 16.65 -3.72 0.10
N SER A 32 15.79 -2.97 -0.60
CA SER A 32 14.76 -3.45 -1.52
C SER A 32 13.69 -4.37 -0.91
N GLU A 33 13.75 -4.71 0.39
CA GLU A 33 12.85 -5.71 0.99
C GLU A 33 11.36 -5.31 0.89
N VAL A 34 11.04 -4.03 1.08
CA VAL A 34 9.65 -3.52 0.99
C VAL A 34 9.19 -3.46 -0.46
N GLN A 35 10.07 -3.05 -1.38
CA GLN A 35 9.76 -2.99 -2.81
C GLN A 35 9.50 -4.39 -3.36
N ASP A 36 10.33 -5.37 -3.02
CA ASP A 36 10.15 -6.77 -3.45
C ASP A 36 8.84 -7.37 -2.91
N GLU A 37 8.51 -7.10 -1.65
CA GLU A 37 7.24 -7.49 -1.03
C GLU A 37 6.05 -6.87 -1.78
N PHE A 38 6.10 -5.57 -2.08
CA PHE A 38 5.08 -4.84 -2.83
C PHE A 38 4.87 -5.40 -4.24
N ILE A 39 5.95 -5.55 -5.01
CA ILE A 39 5.89 -6.08 -6.38
C ILE A 39 5.36 -7.52 -6.38
N GLY A 40 5.82 -8.36 -5.46
CA GLY A 40 5.29 -9.72 -5.30
C GLY A 40 3.78 -9.74 -5.07
N LYS A 41 3.25 -8.80 -4.27
CA LYS A 41 1.80 -8.64 -4.05
C LYS A 41 1.08 -8.15 -5.31
N ARG A 42 1.63 -7.19 -6.05
CA ARG A 42 1.04 -6.72 -7.32
C ARG A 42 0.98 -7.79 -8.39
N VAL A 43 2.01 -8.63 -8.50
CA VAL A 43 2.00 -9.80 -9.39
C VAL A 43 0.88 -10.78 -8.98
N ARG A 44 0.71 -11.03 -7.68
CA ARG A 44 -0.36 -11.89 -7.19
C ARG A 44 -1.75 -11.29 -7.43
N LEU A 45 -1.91 -9.99 -7.22
CA LEU A 45 -3.14 -9.26 -7.51
C LEU A 45 -3.49 -9.34 -9.00
N LYS A 46 -2.52 -9.13 -9.90
CA LYS A 46 -2.69 -9.28 -11.35
C LYS A 46 -3.29 -10.65 -11.71
N ASN A 47 -2.75 -11.72 -11.12
CA ASN A 47 -3.27 -13.07 -11.35
C ASN A 47 -4.70 -13.25 -10.81
N ILE A 48 -5.03 -12.66 -9.67
CA ILE A 48 -6.40 -12.67 -9.12
C ILE A 48 -7.36 -11.93 -10.05
N ILE A 49 -6.99 -10.75 -10.53
CA ILE A 49 -7.79 -9.95 -11.47
C ILE A 49 -8.05 -10.74 -12.75
N ALA A 50 -7.01 -11.34 -13.35
CA ALA A 50 -7.16 -12.17 -14.54
C ALA A 50 -8.09 -13.38 -14.30
N ASN A 51 -7.96 -14.05 -13.14
CA ASN A 51 -8.82 -15.19 -12.78
C ASN A 51 -10.29 -14.79 -12.55
N GLN A 52 -10.57 -13.52 -12.26
CA GLN A 52 -11.92 -12.97 -12.14
C GLN A 52 -12.51 -12.59 -13.51
N GLY A 53 -11.76 -12.80 -14.60
CA GLY A 53 -12.23 -12.61 -15.97
C GLY A 53 -11.98 -11.22 -16.55
N PHE A 54 -11.21 -10.37 -15.86
CA PHE A 54 -10.80 -9.08 -16.41
C PHE A 54 -9.70 -9.26 -17.45
N ASP A 55 -9.85 -8.55 -18.57
CA ASP A 55 -8.79 -8.43 -19.56
C ASP A 55 -7.75 -7.41 -19.08
N ILE A 56 -6.48 -7.79 -19.09
CA ILE A 56 -5.38 -6.96 -18.60
C ILE A 56 -4.47 -6.65 -19.77
N ASP A 57 -4.49 -5.39 -20.21
CA ASP A 57 -3.55 -4.87 -21.19
C ASP A 57 -2.15 -4.73 -20.54
N LEU A 58 -1.29 -5.72 -20.76
CA LEU A 58 0.06 -5.75 -20.18
C LEU A 58 1.03 -4.75 -20.84
N GLU A 59 0.67 -4.17 -21.99
CA GLU A 59 1.46 -3.09 -22.59
C GLU A 59 1.14 -1.74 -21.93
N ARG A 60 -0.11 -1.56 -21.50
CA ARG A 60 -0.56 -0.36 -20.79
C ARG A 60 -0.35 -0.41 -19.28
N TYR A 61 -0.51 -1.58 -18.67
CA TYR A 61 -0.54 -1.74 -17.21
C TYR A 61 0.70 -2.49 -16.71
N ASP A 62 1.73 -1.74 -16.34
CA ASP A 62 2.93 -2.32 -15.75
C ASP A 62 2.74 -2.59 -14.26
N PHE A 63 2.47 -3.84 -13.89
CA PHE A 63 2.37 -4.29 -12.49
C PHE A 63 3.71 -4.38 -11.75
N LEU A 64 4.84 -4.23 -12.44
CA LEU A 64 6.19 -4.33 -11.88
C LEU A 64 6.81 -2.96 -11.59
N ASN A 65 6.29 -1.88 -12.18
CA ASN A 65 6.72 -0.53 -11.86
C ASN A 65 6.15 -0.09 -10.50
N PRO A 66 6.98 0.18 -9.47
CA PRO A 66 6.50 0.55 -8.14
C PRO A 66 5.87 1.95 -8.06
N GLU A 67 6.14 2.80 -9.04
CA GLU A 67 5.64 4.17 -9.08
C GLU A 67 4.15 4.24 -9.40
N TYR A 68 3.53 5.36 -9.00
CA TYR A 68 2.14 5.63 -9.36
C TYR A 68 1.98 5.76 -10.88
N SER A 69 0.97 5.07 -11.42
CA SER A 69 0.54 5.22 -12.81
C SER A 69 -0.94 5.65 -12.82
N PRO A 70 -1.25 6.84 -13.36
CA PRO A 70 -2.63 7.28 -13.53
C PRO A 70 -3.49 6.29 -14.32
N GLU A 71 -2.91 5.62 -15.33
CA GLU A 71 -3.60 4.65 -16.17
C GLU A 71 -3.96 3.37 -15.42
N LEU A 72 -3.06 2.88 -14.57
CA LEU A 72 -3.32 1.70 -13.74
C LEU A 72 -4.33 2.00 -12.63
N ASP A 73 -4.24 3.17 -12.01
CA ASP A 73 -5.23 3.60 -11.01
C ASP A 73 -6.60 3.84 -11.64
N GLU A 74 -6.65 4.42 -12.85
CA GLU A 74 -7.90 4.54 -13.60
C GLU A 74 -8.49 3.17 -13.93
N PHE A 75 -7.68 2.18 -14.30
CA PHE A 75 -8.14 0.79 -14.48
C PHE A 75 -8.71 0.20 -13.18
N PHE A 76 -8.02 0.38 -12.05
CA PHE A 76 -8.51 -0.04 -10.74
C PHE A 76 -9.83 0.64 -10.36
N TYR A 77 -9.99 1.92 -10.67
CA TYR A 77 -11.18 2.68 -10.34
C TYR A 77 -12.36 2.41 -11.27
N LYS A 78 -12.14 2.52 -12.59
CA LYS A 78 -13.20 2.55 -13.59
C LYS A 78 -13.60 1.18 -14.10
N GLU A 79 -12.62 0.29 -14.29
CA GLU A 79 -12.89 -1.04 -14.84
C GLU A 79 -13.17 -2.06 -13.74
N ILE A 80 -12.34 -2.10 -12.69
CA ILE A 80 -12.54 -3.05 -11.57
C ILE A 80 -13.52 -2.48 -10.54
N GLY A 81 -13.32 -1.23 -10.14
CA GLY A 81 -14.02 -0.61 -9.03
C GLY A 81 -13.45 -1.01 -7.66
N TYR A 82 -13.24 0.00 -6.80
CA TYR A 82 -12.71 -0.17 -5.45
C TYR A 82 -13.46 -1.18 -4.56
N PRO A 83 -14.79 -1.35 -4.63
CA PRO A 83 -15.48 -2.39 -3.85
C PRO A 83 -15.02 -3.80 -4.20
N LEU A 84 -14.86 -4.11 -5.49
CA LEU A 84 -14.41 -5.41 -5.95
C LEU A 84 -12.90 -5.58 -5.71
N LEU A 85 -12.12 -4.53 -5.98
CA LEU A 85 -10.69 -4.51 -5.71
C LEU A 85 -10.39 -4.80 -4.24
N THR A 86 -11.15 -4.24 -3.31
CA THR A 86 -11.02 -4.51 -1.86
C THR A 86 -11.20 -5.99 -1.52
N SER A 87 -12.10 -6.69 -2.22
CA SER A 87 -12.25 -8.14 -2.06
C SER A 87 -11.02 -8.90 -2.59
N MET A 88 -10.48 -8.47 -3.74
CA MET A 88 -9.32 -9.09 -4.39
C MET A 88 -7.99 -8.82 -3.65
N THR A 89 -7.85 -7.67 -2.99
CA THR A 89 -6.65 -7.30 -2.24
C THR A 89 -6.65 -7.82 -0.80
N ARG A 90 -7.76 -8.38 -0.31
CA ARG A 90 -7.82 -8.97 1.03
C ARG A 90 -6.78 -10.08 1.20
N GLY A 91 -6.00 -9.99 2.27
CA GLY A 91 -4.86 -10.87 2.53
C GLY A 91 -3.58 -10.52 1.76
N LEU A 92 -3.62 -9.52 0.87
CA LEU A 92 -2.46 -9.00 0.15
C LEU A 92 -2.11 -7.59 0.59
N PHE A 93 -3.09 -6.71 0.76
CA PHE A 93 -2.90 -5.32 1.15
C PHE A 93 -3.85 -4.96 2.30
N ASN A 94 -3.51 -3.92 3.07
CA ASN A 94 -4.38 -3.43 4.14
C ASN A 94 -5.59 -2.67 3.60
N SER A 95 -5.43 -2.01 2.47
CA SER A 95 -6.49 -1.34 1.72
C SER A 95 -6.35 -1.67 0.23
N ALA A 96 -7.38 -1.39 -0.55
CA ALA A 96 -7.28 -1.46 -2.01
C ALA A 96 -6.34 -0.39 -2.57
N TYR A 97 -6.33 0.82 -2.00
CA TYR A 97 -5.52 1.92 -2.49
C TYR A 97 -4.01 1.66 -2.34
N ALA A 98 -3.63 0.89 -1.33
CA ALA A 98 -2.25 0.46 -1.11
C ALA A 98 -1.61 -0.32 -2.28
N CYS A 99 -2.36 -0.76 -3.31
CA CYS A 99 -1.77 -1.43 -4.48
C CYS A 99 -1.42 -0.47 -5.64
N THR A 100 -1.76 0.81 -5.56
CA THR A 100 -1.55 1.80 -6.64
C THR A 100 -0.09 2.20 -6.81
N SER A 101 0.65 2.34 -5.70
CA SER A 101 2.08 2.64 -5.71
C SER A 101 2.78 2.17 -4.44
N LEU A 102 4.11 2.12 -4.46
CA LEU A 102 4.93 1.77 -3.30
C LEU A 102 4.81 2.81 -2.17
N ARG A 103 4.67 4.10 -2.53
CA ARG A 103 4.47 5.19 -1.56
C ARG A 103 3.14 5.04 -0.84
N GLU A 104 2.09 4.72 -1.58
CA GLU A 104 0.75 4.45 -1.05
C GLU A 104 0.74 3.17 -0.20
N TYR A 105 1.45 2.14 -0.64
CA TYR A 105 1.65 0.93 0.14
C TYR A 105 2.27 1.22 1.51
N PHE A 106 3.30 2.06 1.56
CA PHE A 106 3.91 2.51 2.80
C PHE A 106 2.93 3.29 3.67
N ALA A 107 2.26 4.30 3.13
CA ALA A 107 1.35 5.17 3.88
C ALA A 107 0.16 4.40 4.48
N ASN A 108 -0.50 3.55 3.69
CA ASN A 108 -1.59 2.68 4.16
C ASN A 108 -1.09 1.63 5.19
N GLY A 109 0.16 1.18 5.07
CA GLY A 109 0.78 0.34 6.09
C GLY A 109 1.05 1.11 7.38
N PHE A 110 1.49 2.35 7.28
CA PHE A 110 1.76 3.23 8.41
C PHE A 110 0.48 3.55 9.18
N GLU A 111 -0.60 3.91 8.50
CA GLU A 111 -1.94 4.05 9.11
C GLU A 111 -2.33 2.80 9.89
N ALA A 112 -2.26 1.63 9.26
CA ALA A 112 -2.64 0.38 9.91
C ALA A 112 -1.74 0.04 11.11
N PHE A 113 -0.49 0.50 11.12
CA PHE A 113 0.41 0.33 12.26
C PHE A 113 0.00 1.20 13.46
N TYR A 114 -0.48 2.42 13.23
CA TYR A 114 -0.82 3.37 14.31
C TYR A 114 -2.29 3.40 14.70
N LEU A 115 -3.20 3.25 13.73
CA LEU A 115 -4.64 3.39 13.89
C LEU A 115 -5.41 2.08 13.67
N GLY A 116 -4.85 1.16 12.87
CA GLY A 116 -5.50 -0.09 12.47
C GLY A 116 -5.00 -1.36 13.17
N ASP A 117 -5.22 -2.51 12.51
CA ASP A 117 -4.75 -3.81 12.98
C ASP A 117 -3.27 -4.06 12.61
N ARG A 118 -2.42 -3.62 13.52
CA ARG A 118 -0.97 -3.82 13.47
C ARG A 118 -0.56 -5.29 13.33
N SER A 119 -1.29 -6.22 13.92
CA SER A 119 -0.96 -7.66 13.88
C SER A 119 -1.26 -8.25 12.51
N TYR A 120 -2.38 -7.83 11.91
CA TYR A 120 -2.73 -8.18 10.55
C TYR A 120 -1.72 -7.62 9.55
N LEU A 121 -1.30 -6.36 9.70
CA LEU A 121 -0.23 -5.78 8.88
C LEU A 121 1.05 -6.63 8.92
N ASN A 122 1.52 -7.02 10.12
CA ASN A 122 2.71 -7.87 10.26
C ASN A 122 2.52 -9.25 9.60
N THR A 123 1.29 -9.77 9.61
CA THR A 123 0.97 -11.06 8.99
C THR A 123 1.06 -10.99 7.47
N ILE A 124 0.45 -9.98 6.86
CA ILE A 124 0.37 -9.91 5.40
C ILE A 124 1.59 -9.21 4.79
N SER A 125 2.19 -8.24 5.47
CA SER A 125 3.25 -7.35 5.01
C SER A 125 4.40 -7.25 6.03
N PRO A 126 5.08 -8.37 6.36
CA PRO A 126 6.11 -8.40 7.41
C PRO A 126 7.32 -7.50 7.12
N LYS A 127 7.70 -7.29 5.86
CA LYS A 127 8.85 -6.43 5.52
C LYS A 127 8.51 -4.97 5.77
N LEU A 128 7.36 -4.52 5.27
CA LEU A 128 6.86 -3.17 5.54
C LEU A 128 6.68 -2.92 7.05
N TYR A 129 6.07 -3.87 7.75
CA TYR A 129 5.90 -3.80 9.21
C TYR A 129 7.22 -3.57 9.94
N LYS A 130 8.25 -4.36 9.59
CA LYS A 130 9.57 -4.27 10.22
C LYS A 130 10.21 -2.88 9.99
N LYS A 131 10.06 -2.29 8.80
CA LYS A 131 10.58 -0.95 8.52
C LYS A 131 9.87 0.13 9.32
N ILE A 132 8.54 0.11 9.38
CA ILE A 132 7.76 1.07 10.19
C ILE A 132 8.11 0.92 11.68
N ALA A 133 8.24 -0.31 12.18
CA ALA A 133 8.64 -0.56 13.56
C ALA A 133 10.05 -0.04 13.88
N ASN A 134 11.00 -0.15 12.93
CA ASN A 134 12.34 0.41 13.09
C ASN A 134 12.29 1.95 13.17
N LEU A 135 11.53 2.61 12.29
CA LEU A 135 11.36 4.06 12.32
C LEU A 135 10.73 4.54 13.64
N HIS A 136 9.69 3.85 14.11
CA HIS A 136 9.09 4.13 15.42
C HIS A 136 10.13 4.09 16.56
N ASN A 137 11.00 3.08 16.55
CA ASN A 137 12.04 2.92 17.56
C ASN A 137 13.16 3.97 17.47
N ILE A 138 13.41 4.53 16.28
CA ILE A 138 14.34 5.67 16.12
C ILE A 138 13.74 6.91 16.78
N GLY A 139 12.46 7.21 16.49
CA GLY A 139 11.77 8.37 17.06
C GLY A 139 11.61 8.35 18.58
N VAL A 140 11.43 7.16 19.20
CA VAL A 140 11.30 7.02 20.66
C VAL A 140 12.64 7.17 21.41
N LYS A 141 13.78 7.11 20.71
CA LYS A 141 15.12 7.25 21.30
C LYS A 141 15.71 8.66 21.21
N LEU A 142 15.05 9.58 20.50
CA LEU A 142 15.39 11.01 20.42
C LEU A 142 14.69 11.78 21.53
#